data_AF-K1QHR2-F1
#
_entry.id   AF-K1QHR2-F1
#
_cell.length_a   1.000
_cell.length_b   1.000
_cell.length_c   1.000
_cell.angle_alpha   90.00
_cell.angle_beta   90.00
_cell.angle_gamma   90.00
#
_symmetry.space_group_name_H-M   'P 1'
#
loop_
_entity.id
_entity.type
_entity.pdbx_description
1 polymer ?
#
loop_
_entity_poly.entity_id
_entity_poly.type
_entity_poly.pdbx_seq_one_letter_code
_entity_poly.pdbx_strand_id
1 'polypeptide(L)'
;MAASSDQKMPMFDPKSMTFAQYIDDVFEIKSWGFDWDANKKLKQLALILPTGWCTKVFRDIHNDNKKSYDLLKAALIKEIDRTDEKRQTAASDFHKITQKPGESIDDYGHRIYRKCEEAYPNFAKGNRSELCAHRFVEESEKVINRKSTGDQADNVDGITA
;
A
#
# COMPACT_ATOMS: atom_id res chain seq x y z
N MET A 1 -14.62 33.72 -31.90
CA MET A 1 -15.52 33.66 -30.74
C MET A 1 -14.86 32.81 -29.66
N ALA A 2 -14.58 33.39 -28.49
CA ALA A 2 -13.91 32.72 -27.39
C ALA A 2 -14.91 31.82 -26.65
N ALA A 3 -14.82 30.51 -26.87
CA ALA A 3 -15.34 29.53 -25.91
C ALA A 3 -14.18 29.19 -24.96
N SER A 4 -14.00 30.00 -23.91
CA SER A 4 -13.21 29.60 -22.75
C SER A 4 -14.04 28.60 -21.95
N SER A 5 -14.29 27.44 -22.54
CA SER A 5 -14.83 26.30 -21.82
C SER A 5 -13.80 25.92 -20.77
N ASP A 6 -14.21 25.83 -19.51
CA ASP A 6 -13.43 25.20 -18.45
C ASP A 6 -12.98 23.79 -18.91
N GLN A 7 -11.82 23.71 -19.55
CA GLN A 7 -11.21 22.47 -20.02
C GLN A 7 -10.68 21.71 -18.80
N LYS A 8 -11.61 21.19 -18.00
CA LYS A 8 -11.30 20.47 -16.78
C LYS A 8 -11.14 18.99 -17.11
N MET A 9 -9.96 18.46 -16.76
CA MET A 9 -9.73 17.02 -16.82
C MET A 9 -10.53 16.34 -15.70
N PRO A 10 -11.30 15.27 -16.00
CA PRO A 10 -11.96 14.49 -14.96
C PRO A 10 -10.94 13.93 -13.98
N MET A 11 -11.26 13.84 -12.69
CA MET A 11 -10.36 13.19 -11.73
C MET A 11 -10.39 11.68 -11.94
N PHE A 12 -9.23 11.02 -11.80
CA PHE A 12 -9.10 9.58 -11.80
C PHE A 12 -9.84 8.96 -10.61
N ASP A 13 -10.64 7.93 -10.87
CA ASP A 13 -11.29 7.12 -9.84
C ASP A 13 -10.75 5.67 -9.85
N PRO A 14 -9.89 5.30 -8.89
CA PRO A 14 -9.31 3.95 -8.81
C PRO A 14 -10.34 2.85 -8.52
N LYS A 15 -11.59 3.18 -8.15
CA LYS A 15 -12.65 2.18 -7.99
C LYS A 15 -13.29 1.76 -9.31
N SER A 16 -13.13 2.58 -10.35
CA SER A 16 -13.84 2.44 -11.61
C SER A 16 -13.00 1.77 -12.70
N MET A 17 -11.69 2.02 -12.71
CA MET A 17 -10.74 1.55 -13.72
C MET A 17 -9.31 1.67 -13.20
N THR A 18 -8.36 1.04 -13.90
CA THR A 18 -6.93 1.23 -13.62
C THR A 18 -6.46 2.61 -14.08
N PHE A 19 -5.33 3.07 -13.54
CA PHE A 19 -4.70 4.30 -13.96
C PHE A 19 -4.19 4.22 -15.41
N ALA A 20 -3.68 3.06 -15.86
CA ALA A 20 -3.38 2.84 -17.27
C ALA A 20 -4.59 3.09 -18.17
N GLN A 21 -5.73 2.47 -17.85
CA GLN A 21 -6.97 2.63 -18.60
C GLN A 21 -7.45 4.08 -18.60
N TYR A 22 -7.45 4.74 -17.44
CA TYR A 22 -7.81 6.15 -17.34
C TYR A 22 -6.90 7.04 -18.21
N ILE A 23 -5.58 6.77 -18.22
CA ILE A 23 -4.63 7.53 -19.01
C ILE A 23 -4.94 7.40 -20.50
N ASP A 24 -5.12 6.18 -20.99
CA ASP A 24 -5.33 5.92 -22.43
C ASP A 24 -6.72 6.36 -22.89
N ASP A 25 -7.77 6.03 -22.14
CA ASP A 25 -9.17 6.20 -22.56
C ASP A 25 -9.74 7.58 -22.21
N VAL A 26 -9.13 8.32 -21.27
CA VAL A 26 -9.65 9.61 -20.81
C VAL A 26 -8.62 10.72 -20.98
N PHE A 27 -7.44 10.57 -20.37
CA PHE A 27 -6.47 11.66 -20.29
C PHE A 27 -5.85 11.97 -21.66
N GLU A 28 -5.37 10.98 -22.39
CA GLU A 28 -4.74 11.16 -23.70
C GLU A 28 -5.76 11.65 -24.73
N ILE A 29 -6.97 11.07 -24.76
CA ILE A 29 -8.04 11.49 -25.68
C ILE A 29 -8.46 12.95 -25.43
N LYS A 30 -8.71 13.33 -24.18
CA LYS A 30 -9.12 14.71 -23.85
C LYS A 30 -7.98 15.70 -24.05
N SER A 31 -6.77 15.35 -23.65
CA SER A 31 -5.62 16.23 -23.83
C SER A 31 -5.27 16.44 -25.30
N TRP A 32 -5.49 15.43 -26.16
CA TRP A 32 -5.45 15.57 -27.60
C TRP A 32 -6.54 16.53 -28.11
N GLY A 33 -7.80 16.33 -27.70
CA GLY A 33 -8.90 17.24 -28.06
C GLY A 33 -8.77 18.68 -27.53
N PHE A 34 -7.90 18.90 -26.54
CA PHE A 34 -7.58 20.22 -25.99
C PHE A 34 -6.27 20.83 -26.52
N ASP A 35 -5.57 20.14 -27.44
CA ASP A 35 -4.25 20.53 -27.97
C ASP A 35 -3.22 20.80 -26.85
N TRP A 36 -3.14 19.91 -25.86
CA TRP A 36 -2.17 20.05 -24.78
C TRP A 36 -0.79 19.52 -25.19
N ASP A 37 0.23 20.37 -25.01
CA ASP A 37 1.62 19.94 -25.10
C ASP A 37 2.06 19.06 -23.92
N ALA A 38 3.21 18.42 -24.05
CA ALA A 38 3.78 17.53 -23.04
C ALA A 38 4.01 18.21 -21.68
N ASN A 39 4.35 19.51 -21.66
CA ASN A 39 4.57 20.25 -20.41
C ASN A 39 3.25 20.52 -19.68
N LYS A 40 2.18 20.82 -20.42
CA LYS A 40 0.83 20.98 -19.89
C LYS A 40 0.31 19.65 -19.37
N LYS A 41 0.46 18.57 -20.15
CA LYS A 41 0.13 17.21 -19.69
C LYS A 41 0.87 16.84 -18.40
N LEU A 42 2.17 17.10 -18.33
CA LEU A 42 3.00 16.85 -17.15
C LEU A 42 2.47 17.56 -15.90
N LYS A 43 2.16 18.85 -16.00
CA LYS A 43 1.58 19.63 -14.89
C LYS A 43 0.21 19.12 -14.45
N GLN A 44 -0.58 18.61 -15.40
CA GLN A 44 -1.94 18.16 -15.16
C GLN A 44 -2.02 16.76 -14.53
N LEU A 45 -0.99 15.91 -14.70
CA LEU A 45 -0.92 14.60 -14.04
C LEU A 45 -1.09 14.66 -12.52
N ALA A 46 -0.63 15.73 -11.86
CA ALA A 46 -0.83 15.90 -10.41
C ALA A 46 -2.29 16.20 -10.04
N LEU A 47 -3.02 16.88 -10.92
CA LEU A 47 -4.35 17.45 -10.65
C LEU A 47 -5.48 16.45 -10.91
N ILE A 48 -5.19 15.41 -11.69
CA ILE A 48 -6.14 14.32 -11.95
C ILE A 48 -6.14 13.25 -10.87
N LEU A 49 -5.17 13.26 -9.95
CA LEU A 49 -5.07 12.22 -8.94
C LEU A 49 -5.96 12.55 -7.74
N PRO A 50 -6.73 11.58 -7.23
CA PRO A 50 -7.53 11.79 -6.03
C PRO A 50 -6.61 12.05 -4.83
N THR A 51 -7.10 12.86 -3.89
CA THR A 51 -6.37 13.18 -2.67
C THR A 51 -6.08 11.94 -1.83
N GLY A 52 -4.92 11.91 -1.18
CA GLY A 52 -4.53 10.85 -0.27
C GLY A 52 -3.39 10.02 -0.84
N TRP A 53 -3.60 8.70 -0.97
CA TRP A 53 -2.52 7.79 -1.33
C TRP A 53 -1.98 8.00 -2.75
N CYS A 54 -2.84 8.29 -3.75
CA CYS A 54 -2.38 8.57 -5.11
C CYS A 54 -1.50 9.83 -5.14
N THR A 55 -1.85 10.86 -4.38
CA THR A 55 -1.03 12.07 -4.22
C THR A 55 0.31 11.78 -3.55
N LYS A 56 0.36 10.84 -2.60
CA LYS A 56 1.61 10.41 -1.96
C LYS A 56 2.53 9.71 -2.96
N VAL A 57 2.00 8.73 -3.69
CA VAL A 57 2.72 8.02 -4.77
C VAL A 57 3.26 9.02 -5.80
N PHE A 58 2.43 9.99 -6.20
CA PHE A 58 2.88 11.05 -7.11
C PHE A 58 4.05 11.85 -6.54
N ARG A 59 3.99 12.28 -5.28
CA ARG A 59 5.05 13.06 -4.64
C ARG A 59 6.37 12.30 -4.61
N ASP A 60 6.31 11.01 -4.29
CA ASP A 60 7.48 10.15 -4.16
C ASP A 60 8.15 9.94 -5.53
N ILE A 61 7.38 9.70 -6.59
CA ILE A 61 7.89 9.46 -7.96
C ILE A 61 8.27 10.76 -8.67
N HIS A 62 7.50 11.82 -8.47
CA HIS A 62 7.69 13.09 -9.14
C HIS A 62 9.06 13.68 -8.80
N ASN A 63 9.61 13.42 -7.62
CA ASN A 63 10.93 13.94 -7.26
C ASN A 63 12.06 13.46 -8.18
N ASP A 64 11.94 12.25 -8.73
CA ASP A 64 12.98 11.62 -9.55
C ASP A 64 12.73 11.78 -11.07
N ASN A 65 11.50 12.10 -11.47
CA ASN A 65 11.06 12.04 -12.89
C ASN A 65 10.52 13.38 -13.46
N LYS A 66 10.86 14.52 -12.84
CA LYS A 66 10.30 15.87 -13.13
C LYS A 66 10.36 16.37 -14.56
N LYS A 67 11.16 15.75 -15.45
CA LYS A 67 11.53 16.33 -16.75
C LYS A 67 10.85 15.69 -17.96
N SER A 68 10.19 14.54 -17.81
CA SER A 68 9.58 13.84 -18.94
C SER A 68 8.18 13.34 -18.60
N TYR A 69 7.21 13.74 -19.42
CA TYR A 69 5.84 13.27 -19.33
C TYR A 69 5.78 11.74 -19.45
N ASP A 70 6.47 11.15 -20.42
CA ASP A 70 6.41 9.70 -20.65
C ASP A 70 7.05 8.90 -19.51
N LEU A 71 8.16 9.38 -18.94
CA LEU A 71 8.78 8.73 -17.78
C LEU A 71 7.90 8.81 -16.55
N LEU A 72 7.33 9.99 -16.26
CA LEU A 72 6.43 10.17 -15.13
C LEU A 72 5.14 9.36 -15.31
N LYS A 73 4.56 9.36 -16.52
CA LYS A 73 3.38 8.57 -16.88
C LYS A 73 3.62 7.09 -16.62
N ALA A 74 4.69 6.52 -17.19
CA ALA A 74 5.01 5.11 -17.04
C ALA A 74 5.26 4.72 -15.57
N ALA A 75 5.96 5.57 -14.81
CA ALA A 75 6.23 5.33 -13.41
C ALA A 75 4.94 5.39 -12.55
N LEU A 76 4.06 6.36 -12.82
CA LEU A 76 2.77 6.49 -12.14
C LEU A 76 1.85 5.31 -12.43
N ILE A 77 1.74 4.90 -13.69
CA ILE A 77 0.96 3.70 -14.08
C ILE A 77 1.46 2.49 -13.30
N LYS A 78 2.78 2.24 -13.34
CA LYS A 78 3.37 1.08 -12.66
C LYS A 78 3.09 1.08 -11.16
N GLU A 79 3.20 2.22 -10.50
CA GLU A 79 3.07 2.28 -9.04
C GLU A 79 1.60 2.36 -8.59
N ILE A 80 0.75 3.14 -9.26
CA ILE A 80 -0.67 3.27 -8.91
C ILE A 80 -1.41 1.95 -9.18
N ASP A 81 -1.21 1.34 -10.35
CA ASP A 81 -1.93 0.10 -10.70
C ASP A 81 -1.46 -1.11 -9.88
N ARG A 82 -0.20 -1.11 -9.46
CA ARG A 82 0.32 -2.14 -8.54
C ARG A 82 0.01 -1.86 -7.08
N THR A 83 -0.57 -0.71 -6.73
CA THR A 83 -0.80 -0.37 -5.31
C THR A 83 -1.83 -1.29 -4.67
N ASP A 84 -2.86 -1.77 -5.38
CA ASP A 84 -3.82 -2.70 -4.80
C ASP A 84 -3.24 -4.11 -4.60
N GLU A 85 -2.42 -4.61 -5.55
CA GLU A 85 -1.66 -5.85 -5.38
C GLU A 85 -0.64 -5.75 -4.22
N LYS A 86 0.09 -4.63 -4.14
CA LYS A 86 1.03 -4.35 -3.06
C LYS A 86 0.31 -4.22 -1.71
N ARG A 87 -0.89 -3.64 -1.66
CA ARG A 87 -1.69 -3.53 -0.42
C ARG A 87 -2.23 -4.87 0.04
N GLN A 88 -2.75 -5.68 -0.88
CA GLN A 88 -3.22 -7.03 -0.53
C GLN A 88 -2.06 -7.89 -0.04
N THR A 89 -0.89 -7.78 -0.67
CA THR A 89 0.33 -8.46 -0.22
C THR A 89 0.78 -7.92 1.13
N ALA A 90 0.84 -6.60 1.34
CA ALA A 90 1.25 -6.00 2.59
C ALA A 90 0.31 -6.33 3.76
N ALA A 91 -1.01 -6.34 3.52
CA ALA A 91 -1.98 -6.80 4.51
C ALA A 91 -1.80 -8.30 4.81
N SER A 92 -1.60 -9.13 3.79
CA SER A 92 -1.30 -10.56 4.00
C SER A 92 -0.03 -10.76 4.83
N ASP A 93 1.04 -10.03 4.51
CA ASP A 93 2.33 -10.06 5.22
C ASP A 93 2.19 -9.61 6.67
N PHE A 94 1.39 -8.56 6.93
CA PHE A 94 1.10 -8.10 8.28
C PHE A 94 0.39 -9.19 9.10
N HIS A 95 -0.59 -9.89 8.55
CA HIS A 95 -1.30 -10.97 9.25
C HIS A 95 -0.51 -12.28 9.36
N LYS A 96 0.60 -12.41 8.64
CA LYS A 96 1.50 -13.57 8.68
C LYS A 96 2.79 -13.30 9.46
N ILE A 97 3.03 -12.05 9.89
CA ILE A 97 4.24 -11.72 10.61
C ILE A 97 4.29 -12.46 11.94
N THR A 98 5.42 -13.08 12.23
CA THR A 98 5.70 -13.81 13.46
C THR A 98 7.03 -13.35 14.05
N GLN A 99 7.24 -13.59 15.35
CA GLN A 99 8.53 -13.34 15.99
C GLN A 99 9.55 -14.37 15.49
N LYS A 100 10.73 -13.90 15.07
CA LYS A 100 11.81 -14.80 14.65
C LYS A 100 12.50 -15.43 15.88
N PRO A 101 13.06 -16.64 15.76
CA PRO A 101 13.87 -17.22 16.83
C PRO A 101 15.03 -16.28 17.21
N GLY A 102 15.17 -15.96 18.49
CA GLY A 102 16.22 -15.08 19.01
C GLY A 102 16.01 -13.57 18.79
N GLU A 103 14.89 -13.15 18.19
CA GLU A 103 14.55 -11.73 18.01
C GLU A 103 14.02 -11.12 19.30
N SER A 104 14.49 -9.91 19.66
CA SER A 104 13.98 -9.20 20.83
C SER A 104 12.52 -8.76 20.63
N ILE A 105 11.79 -8.59 21.74
CA ILE A 105 10.40 -8.11 21.70
C ILE A 105 10.33 -6.71 21.08
N ASP A 106 11.30 -5.85 21.39
CA ASP A 106 11.37 -4.49 20.85
C ASP A 106 11.59 -4.51 19.33
N ASP A 107 12.53 -5.32 18.83
CA ASP A 107 12.79 -5.44 17.38
C ASP A 107 11.57 -6.01 16.64
N TYR A 108 10.91 -6.99 17.26
CA TYR A 108 9.68 -7.56 16.71
C TYR A 108 8.55 -6.52 16.66
N GLY A 109 8.35 -5.76 17.73
CA GLY A 109 7.38 -4.67 17.78
C GLY A 109 7.62 -3.60 16.72
N HIS A 110 8.88 -3.18 16.53
CA HIS A 110 9.25 -2.25 15.47
C HIS A 110 8.96 -2.81 14.07
N ARG A 111 9.22 -4.10 13.84
CA ARG A 111 8.96 -4.73 12.54
C ARG A 111 7.46 -4.88 12.25
N ILE A 112 6.66 -5.26 13.25
CA ILE A 112 5.19 -5.31 13.13
C ILE A 112 4.66 -3.93 12.78
N TYR A 113 5.12 -2.89 13.49
CA TYR A 113 4.68 -1.52 13.26
C TYR A 113 4.98 -1.07 11.82
N ARG A 114 6.20 -1.31 11.33
CA ARG A 114 6.57 -1.00 9.93
C ARG A 114 5.66 -1.71 8.93
N LYS A 115 5.39 -3.00 9.14
CA LYS A 115 4.49 -3.77 8.28
C LYS A 115 3.03 -3.29 8.34
N CYS A 116 2.59 -2.79 9.48
CA CYS A 116 1.28 -2.14 9.63
C CYS A 116 1.21 -0.83 8.85
N GLU A 117 2.28 -0.03 8.82
CA GLU A 117 2.34 1.20 8.02
C GLU A 117 2.29 0.91 6.51
N GLU A 118 2.91 -0.19 6.07
CA GLU A 118 2.86 -0.66 4.68
C GLU A 118 1.45 -1.15 4.31
N ALA A 119 0.80 -1.92 5.18
CA ALA A 119 -0.54 -2.48 4.96
C ALA A 119 -1.65 -1.42 5.05
N TYR A 120 -1.54 -0.48 5.98
CA TYR A 120 -2.58 0.48 6.34
C TYR A 120 -2.06 1.93 6.38
N PRO A 121 -1.55 2.47 5.25
CA PRO A 121 -0.90 3.78 5.23
C PRO A 121 -1.85 4.94 5.55
N ASN A 122 -3.17 4.74 5.42
CA ASN A 122 -4.19 5.75 5.68
C ASN A 122 -4.74 5.69 7.12
N PHE A 123 -4.34 4.71 7.93
CA PHE A 123 -4.83 4.60 9.29
C PHE A 123 -4.15 5.66 10.17
N ALA A 124 -4.91 6.27 11.09
CA ALA A 124 -4.34 7.12 12.11
C ALA A 124 -3.32 6.34 12.96
N LYS A 125 -2.36 7.04 13.56
CA LYS A 125 -1.32 6.41 14.39
C LYS A 125 -1.94 5.54 15.50
N GLY A 126 -2.99 6.02 16.16
CA GLY A 126 -3.71 5.27 17.20
C GLY A 126 -4.27 3.94 16.69
N ASN A 127 -5.01 3.96 15.58
CA ASN A 127 -5.58 2.75 14.97
C ASN A 127 -4.49 1.75 14.54
N ARG A 128 -3.33 2.24 14.05
CA ARG A 128 -2.20 1.38 13.72
C ARG A 128 -1.59 0.74 14.97
N SER A 129 -1.42 1.50 16.05
CA SER A 129 -0.93 0.97 17.32
C SER A 129 -1.86 -0.12 17.88
N GLU A 130 -3.17 0.07 17.78
CA GLU A 130 -4.17 -0.91 18.20
C GLU A 130 -4.10 -2.21 17.36
N LEU A 131 -4.01 -2.09 16.03
CA LEU A 131 -3.81 -3.25 15.15
C LEU A 131 -2.52 -4.00 15.46
N CYS A 132 -1.42 -3.28 15.73
CA CYS A 132 -0.15 -3.90 16.11
C CYS A 132 -0.26 -4.65 17.44
N ALA A 133 -0.96 -4.08 18.42
CA ALA A 133 -1.18 -4.70 19.72
C ALA A 133 -2.00 -5.99 19.61
N HIS A 134 -3.11 -5.97 18.85
CA HIS A 134 -3.89 -7.17 18.56
C HIS A 134 -3.03 -8.26 17.93
N ARG A 135 -2.22 -7.90 16.92
CA ARG A 135 -1.35 -8.86 16.25
C ARG A 135 -0.30 -9.46 17.17
N PHE A 136 0.25 -8.65 18.07
CA PHE A 136 1.24 -9.09 19.05
C PHE A 136 0.65 -10.11 20.05
N VAL A 137 -0.58 -9.85 20.50
CA VAL A 137 -1.32 -10.75 21.40
C VAL A 137 -1.66 -12.08 20.71
N GLU A 138 -2.21 -12.04 19.49
CA GLU A 138 -2.54 -13.26 18.71
C GLU A 138 -1.34 -14.21 18.55
N GLU A 139 -0.15 -13.67 18.31
CA GLU A 139 1.06 -14.47 18.18
C GLU A 139 1.53 -15.03 19.52
N SER A 140 1.39 -14.26 20.60
CA SER A 140 1.73 -14.70 21.96
C SER A 140 0.82 -15.86 22.39
N GLU A 141 -0.48 -15.79 22.10
CA GLU A 141 -1.44 -16.87 22.37
C GLU A 141 -1.11 -18.15 21.59
N LYS A 142 -0.70 -18.03 20.31
CA LYS A 142 -0.27 -19.20 19.51
C LYS A 142 1.01 -19.86 20.04
N VAL A 143 1.91 -19.10 20.65
CA VAL A 143 3.13 -19.64 21.28
C VAL A 143 2.78 -20.36 22.58
N ILE A 144 1.86 -19.81 23.38
CA ILE A 144 1.38 -20.44 24.63
C ILE A 144 0.64 -21.76 24.33
N ASN A 145 -0.28 -21.76 23.36
CA ASN A 145 -1.02 -22.97 22.97
C ASN A 145 -0.13 -24.08 22.37
N ARG A 146 0.97 -23.71 21.70
CA ARG A 146 1.97 -24.69 21.22
C ARG A 146 2.82 -25.30 22.32
N LYS A 147 3.07 -24.59 23.42
CA LYS A 147 3.74 -25.15 24.60
C LYS A 147 2.82 -26.09 25.39
N SER A 148 1.55 -25.73 25.55
CA SER A 148 0.58 -26.55 26.29
C SER A 148 0.28 -27.90 25.65
N THR A 149 0.48 -28.06 24.34
CA THR A 149 0.30 -29.34 23.63
C THR A 149 1.58 -30.16 23.51
N GLY A 150 2.75 -29.61 23.88
CA GLY A 150 4.04 -30.28 23.85
C GLY A 150 4.45 -30.99 25.16
N ASP A 151 3.79 -30.69 26.28
CA ASP A 151 4.11 -31.24 27.61
C ASP A 151 3.28 -32.48 28.00
N GLN A 152 2.51 -33.06 27.08
CA GLN A 152 1.64 -34.21 27.35
C GLN A 152 2.08 -35.49 26.62
N ALA A 153 3.39 -35.72 26.53
CA ALA A 153 3.95 -36.89 25.89
C ALA A 153 5.17 -37.51 26.60
N ASP A 154 5.33 -37.36 27.92
CA ASP A 154 6.36 -38.10 28.66
C ASP A 154 5.92 -38.34 30.12
N ASN A 155 4.95 -39.22 30.32
CA ASN A 155 4.87 -39.98 31.57
C ASN A 155 3.99 -41.23 31.38
N VAL A 156 4.61 -42.33 30.95
CA VAL A 156 4.10 -43.66 31.26
C VAL A 156 5.15 -44.33 32.12
N ASP A 157 4.85 -44.32 33.42
CA ASP A 157 5.50 -45.03 34.51
C ASP A 157 6.12 -46.37 34.09
N GLY A 158 7.44 -46.43 34.21
CA GLY A 158 8.16 -47.67 34.46
C GLY A 158 8.14 -48.00 35.95
N ILE A 159 7.08 -48.65 36.44
CA ILE A 159 7.03 -49.40 37.71
C ILE A 159 6.04 -50.55 37.46
N THR A 160 6.41 -51.84 37.49
CA THR A 160 6.42 -52.64 38.72
C THR A 160 6.97 -54.06 38.44
N ALA A 161 7.75 -54.54 39.43
CA ALA A 161 8.12 -55.92 39.81
C ALA A 161 9.02 -56.76 38.88
#